data_AF-A0A7K7VIC5-F1
#
_entry.id   AF-A0A7K7VIC5-F1
#
_cell.length_a   1.000
_cell.length_b   1.000
_cell.length_c   1.000
_cell.angle_alpha   90.00
_cell.angle_beta   90.00
_cell.angle_gamma   90.00
#
_symmetry.space_group_name_H-M   'P 1'
#
loop_
_entity.id
_entity.type
_entity.pdbx_description
1 polymer ?
#
loop_
_entity_poly.entity_id
_entity_poly.type
_entity_poly.pdbx_seq_one_letter_code
_entity_poly.pdbx_strand_id
1 'polypeptide(L)'
;MKRILLFFILAAAVMYGILHGNLWRNNLYCQLANFVWPSSPSLLMPHVSVLAMSLKSFSCRLPPTAVERKNELDTCLLKPAFESLLGVDKIYPFLCANDFVKVAEFHGSEKFELPYGIKRAEQFFRLALSRLQNCGLSNEDDSVACRRCVVVGNGGILRNKTLGEKIDSYDVIIRMNNGPVIGYEEDVGRRTTFRLSYPESIFSDPVHYDPNTTVVLIVFKTRDLKWLWEILSGQKISAKGFWKKPALNMIYKSSQIRILDPSITRKTAYEWLHFPTRFPKKEKPKHPTTGLIAITLAFHICHEVHLAGFKYDFTDRNSSLHYYGNDTMSQMMQNEYHNIDAEQKFLKNLIDKNFVVNLT
;
A
#
# COMPACT_ATOMS: atom_id res chain seq x y z
N MET A 1 -21.53 23.69 -44.45
CA MET A 1 -20.13 23.65 -43.98
C MET A 1 -19.82 24.66 -42.85
N LYS A 2 -20.16 25.96 -42.96
CA LYS A 2 -19.82 26.98 -41.94
C LYS A 2 -20.37 26.72 -40.53
N ARG A 3 -21.59 26.17 -40.39
CA ARG A 3 -22.21 25.87 -39.07
C ARG A 3 -21.56 24.69 -38.33
N ILE A 4 -21.06 23.70 -39.06
CA ILE A 4 -20.38 22.53 -38.49
C ILE A 4 -19.00 22.92 -37.97
N LEU A 5 -18.27 23.74 -38.73
CA LEU A 5 -16.97 24.27 -38.31
C LEU A 5 -17.07 25.12 -37.03
N LEU A 6 -18.12 25.94 -36.91
CA LEU A 6 -18.36 26.76 -35.72
C LEU A 6 -18.59 25.89 -34.46
N PHE A 7 -19.30 24.77 -34.62
CA PHE A 7 -19.57 23.83 -33.52
C PHE A 7 -18.28 23.16 -33.01
N PHE A 8 -17.38 22.75 -33.92
CA PHE A 8 -16.09 22.18 -33.53
C PHE A 8 -15.16 23.20 -32.86
N ILE A 9 -15.17 24.46 -33.31
CA ILE A 9 -14.39 25.54 -32.67
C ILE A 9 -14.90 25.82 -31.25
N LEU A 10 -16.22 25.89 -31.06
CA LEU A 10 -16.83 26.09 -29.73
C LEU A 10 -16.56 24.90 -28.80
N ALA A 11 -16.69 23.67 -29.28
CA ALA A 11 -16.40 22.48 -28.49
C ALA A 11 -14.91 22.41 -28.08
N ALA A 12 -14.00 22.76 -28.99
CA ALA A 12 -12.57 22.84 -28.70
C ALA A 12 -12.25 23.95 -27.68
N ALA A 13 -12.89 25.11 -27.78
CA ALA A 13 -12.72 26.21 -26.82
C ALA A 13 -13.25 25.86 -25.43
N VAL A 14 -14.38 25.17 -25.32
CA VAL A 14 -14.92 24.69 -24.03
C VAL A 14 -14.02 23.61 -23.43
N MET A 15 -13.55 22.65 -24.23
CA MET A 15 -12.59 21.63 -23.79
C MET A 15 -11.28 22.26 -23.32
N TYR A 16 -10.75 23.25 -24.05
CA TYR A 16 -9.57 24.02 -23.67
C TYR A 16 -9.80 24.76 -22.35
N GLY A 17 -10.96 25.40 -22.17
CA GLY A 17 -11.36 26.07 -20.93
C GLY A 17 -11.49 25.12 -19.73
N ILE A 18 -11.96 23.89 -19.92
CA ILE A 18 -12.08 22.88 -18.86
C ILE A 18 -10.71 22.27 -18.51
N LEU A 19 -9.88 21.96 -19.52
CA LEU A 19 -8.53 21.43 -19.34
C LEU A 19 -7.61 22.46 -18.65
N HIS A 20 -7.66 23.73 -19.08
CA HIS A 20 -6.83 24.78 -18.49
C HIS A 20 -7.45 25.42 -17.25
N GLY A 21 -8.78 25.48 -17.11
CA GLY A 21 -9.44 26.04 -15.93
C GLY A 21 -9.18 25.25 -14.65
N ASN A 22 -9.06 23.92 -14.73
CA ASN A 22 -8.70 23.08 -13.58
C ASN A 22 -7.21 23.20 -13.20
N LEU A 23 -6.33 23.48 -14.17
CA LEU A 23 -4.92 23.78 -13.93
C LEU A 23 -4.75 25.15 -13.25
N TRP A 24 -5.53 26.15 -13.66
CA TRP A 24 -5.50 27.48 -13.07
C TRP A 24 -6.14 27.56 -11.69
N ARG A 25 -7.20 26.79 -11.40
CA ARG A 25 -7.88 26.85 -10.09
C ARG A 25 -7.00 26.38 -8.92
N ASN A 26 -6.13 25.39 -9.15
CA ASN A 26 -5.13 24.96 -8.18
C ASN A 26 -3.95 25.94 -8.08
N ASN A 27 -3.57 26.58 -9.20
CA ASN A 27 -2.45 27.53 -9.22
C ASN A 27 -2.81 28.89 -8.61
N LEU A 28 -4.06 29.36 -8.81
CA LEU A 28 -4.56 30.63 -8.25
C LEU A 28 -4.68 30.56 -6.71
N TYR A 29 -5.12 29.42 -6.17
CA TYR A 29 -5.18 29.21 -4.72
C TYR A 29 -3.78 29.26 -4.07
N CYS A 30 -2.75 28.75 -4.77
CA CYS A 30 -1.35 28.84 -4.32
C CYS A 30 -0.74 30.24 -4.53
N GLN A 31 -1.09 30.94 -5.60
CA GLN A 31 -0.58 32.30 -5.86
C GLN A 31 -1.18 33.35 -4.90
N LEU A 32 -2.45 33.22 -4.53
CA LEU A 32 -3.10 34.14 -3.58
C LEU A 32 -2.53 34.02 -2.16
N ALA A 33 -1.99 32.86 -1.77
CA ALA A 33 -1.32 32.68 -0.48
C ALA A 33 0.06 33.37 -0.40
N ASN A 34 0.68 33.69 -1.54
CA ASN A 34 1.99 34.35 -1.63
C ASN A 34 1.91 35.87 -1.87
N PHE A 35 0.70 36.42 -2.00
CA PHE A 35 0.48 37.87 -2.16
C PHE A 35 0.00 38.48 -0.83
N VAL A 36 0.91 38.62 0.14
CA VAL A 36 0.73 39.55 1.27
C VAL A 36 1.84 40.60 1.15
N TRP A 37 1.43 41.87 1.04
CA TRP A 37 2.21 43.06 0.66
C TRP A 37 3.57 43.22 1.37
N PRO A 38 4.58 43.87 0.73
CA PRO A 38 5.78 44.33 1.40
C PRO A 38 5.45 45.47 2.36
N SER A 39 6.00 45.39 3.56
CA SER A 39 5.95 46.39 4.62
C SER A 39 6.60 47.72 4.20
N SER A 40 5.91 48.84 4.45
CA SER A 40 6.50 50.17 4.58
C SER A 40 5.73 50.97 5.64
N PRO A 41 6.40 51.79 6.49
CA PRO A 41 5.84 52.22 7.76
C PRO A 41 5.17 53.60 7.70
N SER A 42 4.47 53.93 8.80
CA SER A 42 3.93 55.24 9.21
C SER A 42 2.50 55.58 8.79
N LEU A 43 1.56 55.37 9.73
CA LEU A 43 0.70 56.43 10.28
C LEU A 43 -0.12 55.88 11.46
N LEU A 44 -0.05 56.56 12.60
CA LEU A 44 -0.79 56.30 13.83
C LEU A 44 -2.30 56.60 13.67
N MET A 45 -3.15 55.76 14.28
CA MET A 45 -4.29 56.10 15.18
C MET A 45 -5.19 54.84 15.39
N PRO A 46 -6.02 54.74 16.47
CA PRO A 46 -5.94 53.60 17.38
C PRO A 46 -7.20 52.71 17.48
N HIS A 47 -6.98 51.55 18.13
CA HIS A 47 -7.95 50.64 18.76
C HIS A 47 -9.01 49.95 17.87
N VAL A 48 -8.58 48.85 17.22
CA VAL A 48 -9.43 47.66 17.06
C VAL A 48 -8.62 46.45 17.55
N SER A 49 -9.11 45.80 18.60
CA SER A 49 -8.58 44.54 19.12
C SER A 49 -8.81 43.43 18.09
N VAL A 50 -7.83 43.18 17.23
CA VAL A 50 -7.81 42.01 16.35
C VAL A 50 -7.24 40.84 17.14
N LEU A 51 -8.08 39.84 17.37
CA LEU A 51 -7.69 38.53 17.86
C LEU A 51 -6.59 37.98 16.95
N ALA A 52 -5.37 37.83 17.46
CA ALA A 52 -4.28 37.23 16.73
C ALA A 52 -4.58 35.73 16.51
N MET A 53 -5.27 35.41 15.41
CA MET A 53 -5.29 34.05 14.90
C MET A 53 -3.86 33.72 14.46
N SER A 54 -3.20 32.85 15.21
CA SER A 54 -1.95 32.21 14.84
C SER A 54 -2.10 31.57 13.45
N LEU A 55 -1.66 32.28 12.42
CA LEU A 55 -1.51 31.74 11.07
C LEU A 55 -0.41 30.69 11.13
N LYS A 56 -0.78 29.42 11.35
CA LYS A 56 0.08 28.29 10.99
C LYS A 56 0.39 28.47 9.51
N SER A 57 1.66 28.71 9.16
CA SER A 57 2.10 28.75 7.77
C SER A 57 1.76 27.40 7.14
N PHE A 58 0.71 27.34 6.34
CA PHE A 58 0.47 26.19 5.46
C PHE A 58 1.53 26.26 4.37
N SER A 59 2.67 25.61 4.62
CA SER A 59 3.65 25.32 3.57
C SER A 59 2.96 24.42 2.54
N CYS A 60 2.55 24.99 1.41
CA CYS A 60 2.05 24.23 0.28
C CYS A 60 3.23 23.51 -0.38
N ARG A 61 3.68 22.39 0.20
CA ARG A 61 4.67 21.54 -0.47
C ARG A 61 3.98 20.82 -1.62
N LEU A 62 4.56 20.94 -2.82
CA LEU A 62 4.18 20.07 -3.93
C LEU A 62 4.40 18.60 -3.52
N PRO A 63 3.55 17.67 -3.97
CA PRO A 63 3.75 16.25 -3.70
C PRO A 63 5.12 15.79 -4.23
N PRO A 64 5.87 14.95 -3.48
CA PRO A 64 7.20 14.52 -3.89
C PRO A 64 7.14 13.70 -5.18
N THR A 65 8.10 13.95 -6.06
CA THR A 65 8.31 13.22 -7.32
C THR A 65 8.67 11.76 -7.06
N ALA A 66 8.51 10.89 -8.05
CA ALA A 66 8.96 9.50 -7.96
C ALA A 66 10.45 9.36 -7.62
N VAL A 67 11.29 10.30 -8.08
CA VAL A 67 12.73 10.32 -7.77
C VAL A 67 12.98 10.71 -6.32
N GLU A 68 12.35 11.76 -5.81
CA GLU A 68 12.47 12.16 -4.40
C GLU A 68 12.00 11.04 -3.47
N ARG A 69 10.88 10.40 -3.80
CA ARG A 69 10.35 9.23 -3.09
C ARG A 69 11.31 8.04 -3.09
N LYS A 70 12.02 7.80 -4.20
CA LYS A 70 13.08 6.78 -4.26
C LYS A 70 14.27 7.16 -3.38
N ASN A 71 14.71 8.42 -3.41
CA ASN A 71 15.83 8.90 -2.61
C ASN A 71 15.55 8.81 -1.10
N GLU A 72 14.29 8.98 -0.66
CA GLU A 72 13.88 8.74 0.74
C GLU A 72 14.17 7.30 1.23
N LEU A 73 14.25 6.34 0.31
CA LEU A 73 14.58 4.96 0.64
C LEU A 73 16.08 4.75 0.80
N ASP A 74 16.93 5.57 0.19
CA ASP A 74 18.38 5.37 0.06
C ASP A 74 19.17 6.16 1.11
N THR A 75 18.64 6.20 2.34
CA THR A 75 19.22 6.96 3.46
C THR A 75 20.22 6.15 4.30
N CYS A 76 20.44 4.88 3.96
CA CYS A 76 21.32 3.98 4.71
C CYS A 76 22.55 3.59 3.87
N LEU A 77 23.73 3.60 4.50
CA LEU A 77 24.97 3.15 3.89
C LEU A 77 25.15 1.63 3.93
N LEU A 78 24.39 0.92 4.77
CA LEU A 78 24.45 -0.54 4.87
C LEU A 78 23.70 -1.18 3.70
N LYS A 79 24.39 -2.09 3.02
CA LYS A 79 23.79 -2.95 2.00
C LYS A 79 22.99 -4.07 2.66
N PRO A 80 21.71 -4.26 2.30
CA PRO A 80 20.92 -5.36 2.85
C PRO A 80 21.46 -6.72 2.40
N ALA A 81 21.33 -7.75 3.25
CA ALA A 81 21.77 -9.12 2.92
C ALA A 81 21.10 -9.66 1.64
N PHE A 82 19.88 -9.20 1.35
CA PHE A 82 19.09 -9.55 0.18
C PHE A 82 19.29 -8.62 -1.04
N GLU A 83 20.32 -7.77 -1.07
CA GLU A 83 20.57 -6.82 -2.19
C GLU A 83 20.57 -7.54 -3.55
N SER A 84 21.16 -8.74 -3.62
CA SER A 84 21.21 -9.56 -4.84
C SER A 84 19.82 -9.95 -5.40
N LEU A 85 18.77 -9.98 -4.58
CA LEU A 85 17.40 -10.28 -5.00
C LEU A 85 16.63 -9.06 -5.51
N LEU A 86 17.07 -7.86 -5.16
CA LEU A 86 16.42 -6.62 -5.56
C LEU A 86 16.77 -6.23 -7.00
N GLY A 87 17.89 -6.73 -7.55
CA GLY A 87 18.37 -6.30 -8.86
C GLY A 87 18.73 -4.82 -8.87
N VAL A 88 18.60 -4.16 -10.02
CA VAL A 88 19.06 -2.78 -10.24
C VAL A 88 18.07 -1.72 -9.70
N ASP A 89 16.81 -2.10 -9.45
CA ASP A 89 15.75 -1.15 -9.17
C ASP A 89 15.08 -1.35 -7.81
N LYS A 90 15.41 -0.44 -6.89
CA LYS A 90 14.61 -0.19 -5.70
C LYS A 90 13.31 0.50 -6.12
N ILE A 91 12.19 -0.18 -5.90
CA ILE A 91 10.85 0.27 -6.24
C ILE A 91 10.28 1.06 -5.06
N TYR A 92 9.82 2.28 -5.32
CA TYR A 92 8.95 2.97 -4.37
C TYR A 92 7.59 2.28 -4.35
N PRO A 93 7.10 1.78 -3.21
CA PRO A 93 6.06 0.76 -3.20
C PRO A 93 4.64 1.30 -3.39
N PHE A 94 4.41 2.61 -3.36
CA PHE A 94 3.06 3.18 -3.35
C PHE A 94 2.78 4.10 -4.53
N LEU A 95 1.58 3.97 -5.10
CA LEU A 95 1.11 4.81 -6.20
C LEU A 95 0.53 6.13 -5.68
N CYS A 96 0.81 7.23 -6.37
CA CYS A 96 0.22 8.55 -6.12
C CYS A 96 -0.72 8.96 -7.26
N ALA A 97 -1.79 9.68 -6.94
CA ALA A 97 -2.79 10.12 -7.91
C ALA A 97 -2.20 10.92 -9.09
N ASN A 98 -1.13 11.68 -8.83
CA ASN A 98 -0.57 12.63 -9.78
C ASN A 98 0.38 12.00 -10.80
N ASP A 99 1.00 10.85 -10.50
CA ASP A 99 2.07 10.29 -11.33
C ASP A 99 2.02 8.78 -11.54
N PHE A 100 1.02 8.06 -11.02
CA PHE A 100 0.99 6.59 -11.09
C PHE A 100 1.11 6.02 -12.52
N VAL A 101 0.61 6.73 -13.54
CA VAL A 101 0.75 6.29 -14.95
C VAL A 101 2.21 6.34 -15.38
N LYS A 102 2.92 7.43 -15.07
CA LYS A 102 4.35 7.58 -15.40
C LYS A 102 5.21 6.57 -14.62
N VAL A 103 4.88 6.35 -13.34
CA VAL A 103 5.54 5.32 -12.52
C VAL A 103 5.31 3.93 -13.13
N ALA A 104 4.08 3.64 -13.57
CA ALA A 104 3.79 2.37 -14.22
C ALA A 104 4.56 2.21 -15.53
N GLU A 105 4.63 3.23 -16.38
CA GLU A 105 5.42 3.23 -17.62
C GLU A 105 6.91 2.97 -17.33
N PHE A 106 7.46 3.65 -16.32
CA PHE A 106 8.86 3.46 -15.91
C PHE A 106 9.13 2.03 -15.44
N HIS A 107 8.22 1.43 -14.66
CA HIS A 107 8.32 0.04 -14.22
C HIS A 107 7.83 -0.99 -15.25
N GLY A 108 7.36 -0.59 -16.44
CA GLY A 108 6.76 -1.50 -17.41
C GLY A 108 5.41 -2.10 -17.01
N SER A 109 4.77 -1.59 -15.95
CA SER A 109 3.48 -2.03 -15.40
C SER A 109 2.27 -1.67 -16.26
N GLU A 110 2.40 -0.75 -17.19
CA GLU A 110 1.39 -0.43 -18.22
C GLU A 110 1.16 -1.60 -19.22
N LYS A 111 2.10 -2.54 -19.29
CA LYS A 111 2.01 -3.71 -20.19
C LYS A 111 1.22 -4.87 -19.59
N PHE A 112 1.00 -4.87 -18.28
CA PHE A 112 0.39 -5.97 -17.54
C PHE A 112 -0.96 -5.58 -16.97
N GLU A 113 -1.92 -6.50 -17.01
CA GLU A 113 -3.20 -6.35 -16.32
C GLU A 113 -3.04 -6.62 -14.81
N LEU A 114 -4.05 -6.27 -14.02
CA LEU A 114 -4.12 -6.65 -12.61
C LEU A 114 -4.00 -8.18 -12.44
N PRO A 115 -3.31 -8.68 -11.41
CA PRO A 115 -2.71 -7.94 -10.27
C PRO A 115 -1.27 -7.43 -10.50
N TYR A 116 -0.76 -7.50 -11.73
CA TYR A 116 0.67 -7.33 -12.04
C TYR A 116 1.02 -6.00 -12.73
N GLY A 117 0.00 -5.21 -13.05
CA GLY A 117 0.14 -3.91 -13.68
C GLY A 117 -1.17 -3.14 -13.69
N ILE A 118 -1.22 -2.07 -14.47
CA ILE A 118 -2.36 -1.14 -14.51
C ILE A 118 -3.17 -1.21 -15.82
N LYS A 119 -2.76 -2.04 -16.77
CA LYS A 119 -3.34 -2.11 -18.11
C LYS A 119 -4.85 -2.33 -18.04
N ARG A 120 -5.62 -1.48 -18.72
CA ARG A 120 -7.11 -1.48 -18.76
C ARG A 120 -7.79 -1.15 -17.43
N ALA A 121 -7.03 -0.84 -16.38
CA ALA A 121 -7.54 -0.49 -15.05
C ALA A 121 -7.23 0.97 -14.67
N GLU A 122 -6.62 1.75 -15.56
CA GLU A 122 -6.06 3.08 -15.30
C GLU A 122 -7.13 4.06 -14.77
N GLN A 123 -8.34 4.01 -15.34
CA GLN A 123 -9.46 4.84 -14.87
C GLN A 123 -9.90 4.45 -13.46
N PHE A 124 -9.92 3.17 -13.12
CA PHE A 124 -10.26 2.70 -11.77
C PHE A 124 -9.19 3.11 -10.75
N PHE A 125 -7.91 3.03 -11.11
CA PHE A 125 -6.82 3.54 -10.28
C PHE A 125 -6.96 5.03 -10.04
N ARG A 126 -7.24 5.81 -11.10
CA ARG A 126 -7.45 7.26 -10.97
C ARG A 126 -8.59 7.60 -10.00
N LEU A 127 -9.72 6.92 -10.11
CA LEU A 127 -10.86 7.09 -9.20
C LEU A 127 -10.50 6.73 -7.76
N ALA A 128 -9.89 5.57 -7.53
CA ALA A 128 -9.49 5.13 -6.20
C ALA A 128 -8.45 6.06 -5.55
N LEU A 129 -7.38 6.39 -6.28
CA LEU A 129 -6.29 7.26 -5.80
C LEU A 129 -6.78 8.69 -5.50
N SER A 130 -7.76 9.20 -6.24
CA SER A 130 -8.35 10.53 -5.97
C SER A 130 -9.06 10.66 -4.61
N ARG A 131 -9.31 9.53 -3.92
CA ARG A 131 -9.89 9.52 -2.57
C ARG A 131 -8.85 9.43 -1.46
N LEU A 132 -7.57 9.25 -1.80
CA LEU A 132 -6.49 9.13 -0.83
C LEU A 132 -5.83 10.48 -0.60
N GLN A 133 -5.49 10.78 0.66
CA GLN A 133 -4.81 12.04 1.00
C GLN A 133 -3.29 11.91 0.90
N ASN A 134 -2.75 10.72 1.17
CA ASN A 134 -1.33 10.47 1.25
C ASN A 134 -0.95 9.24 0.40
N CYS A 135 0.26 9.27 -0.16
CA CYS A 135 0.88 8.15 -0.85
C CYS A 135 2.34 7.90 -0.38
N GLY A 136 2.75 8.58 0.71
CA GLY A 136 4.08 8.51 1.33
C GLY A 136 4.33 7.24 2.15
N LEU A 137 5.60 6.94 2.45
CA LEU A 137 5.99 5.86 3.38
C LEU A 137 5.74 6.21 4.84
N SER A 138 5.92 7.48 5.21
CA SER A 138 5.72 7.99 6.57
C SER A 138 4.58 8.99 6.62
N ASN A 139 4.05 9.19 7.82
CA ASN A 139 3.45 10.45 8.22
C ASN A 139 4.60 11.28 8.83
N GLU A 140 5.39 11.91 7.97
CA GLU A 140 6.30 13.05 8.23
C GLU A 140 7.43 12.97 9.30
N ASP A 141 7.59 11.95 10.15
CA ASP A 141 8.55 12.06 11.30
C ASP A 141 9.58 10.93 11.58
N ASP A 142 9.70 9.90 10.74
CA ASP A 142 10.68 8.81 11.00
C ASP A 142 11.88 8.84 10.04
N SER A 143 12.88 9.65 10.36
CA SER A 143 14.21 9.62 9.73
C SER A 143 15.10 8.51 10.30
N VAL A 144 14.57 7.31 10.49
CA VAL A 144 15.38 6.16 10.90
C VAL A 144 16.23 5.73 9.72
N ALA A 145 17.51 6.09 9.76
CA ALA A 145 18.51 5.53 8.87
C ALA A 145 18.62 4.02 9.16
N CYS A 146 18.61 3.20 8.11
CA CYS A 146 18.75 1.73 8.20
C CYS A 146 17.62 0.99 8.94
N ARG A 147 16.38 1.13 8.47
CA ARG A 147 15.20 0.44 9.06
C ARG A 147 15.35 -1.08 9.18
N ARG A 148 15.13 -1.60 10.37
CA ARG A 148 14.91 -3.02 10.66
C ARG A 148 13.42 -3.32 10.68
N CYS A 149 13.04 -4.34 9.94
CA CYS A 149 11.65 -4.70 9.74
C CYS A 149 11.39 -6.12 10.20
N VAL A 150 10.20 -6.34 10.74
CA VAL A 150 9.66 -7.68 10.94
C VAL A 150 8.37 -7.83 10.16
N VAL A 151 8.29 -8.91 9.37
CA VAL A 151 7.06 -9.33 8.72
C VAL A 151 6.43 -10.42 9.57
N VAL A 152 5.19 -10.18 10.02
CA VAL A 152 4.44 -11.09 10.87
C VAL A 152 3.34 -11.73 10.02
N GLY A 153 3.55 -12.99 9.66
CA GLY A 153 2.55 -13.86 9.04
C GLY A 153 1.49 -14.30 10.04
N ASN A 154 0.47 -14.98 9.54
CA ASN A 154 -0.67 -15.41 10.36
C ASN A 154 -0.57 -16.86 10.85
N GLY A 155 0.53 -17.57 10.57
CA GLY A 155 0.65 -19.00 10.82
C GLY A 155 0.45 -19.41 12.28
N GLY A 156 -0.18 -20.57 12.50
CA GLY A 156 -0.45 -21.15 13.82
C GLY A 156 0.78 -21.33 14.71
N ILE A 157 1.97 -21.40 14.11
CA ILE A 157 3.25 -21.52 14.81
C ILE A 157 3.53 -20.37 15.79
N LEU A 158 2.85 -19.22 15.67
CA LEU A 158 3.01 -18.09 16.59
C LEU A 158 2.38 -18.32 17.97
N ARG A 159 1.46 -19.29 18.14
CA ARG A 159 0.83 -19.54 19.44
C ARG A 159 1.86 -19.96 20.49
N ASN A 160 1.77 -19.37 21.67
CA ASN A 160 2.63 -19.64 22.83
C ASN A 160 4.12 -19.46 22.52
N LYS A 161 4.47 -18.53 21.62
CA LYS A 161 5.86 -18.21 21.27
C LYS A 161 6.41 -17.05 22.09
N THR A 162 5.55 -16.25 22.74
CA THR A 162 5.97 -15.10 23.57
C THR A 162 6.87 -14.11 22.83
N LEU A 163 6.69 -13.98 21.51
CA LEU A 163 7.53 -13.13 20.65
C LEU A 163 7.10 -11.66 20.65
N GLY A 164 6.05 -11.29 21.38
CA GLY A 164 5.40 -9.99 21.26
C GLY A 164 6.32 -8.82 21.54
N GLU A 165 7.08 -8.86 22.64
CA GLU A 165 8.05 -7.81 22.96
C GLU A 165 9.18 -7.74 21.92
N LYS A 166 9.63 -8.89 21.43
CA LYS A 166 10.66 -8.95 20.38
C LYS A 166 10.15 -8.32 19.09
N ILE A 167 8.91 -8.62 18.66
CA ILE A 167 8.27 -8.05 17.47
C ILE A 167 8.08 -6.54 17.64
N ASP A 168 7.68 -6.08 18.81
CA ASP A 168 7.48 -4.65 19.09
C ASP A 168 8.80 -3.87 19.16
N SER A 169 9.96 -4.53 19.15
CA SER A 169 11.28 -3.88 19.14
C SER A 169 11.79 -3.44 17.76
N TYR A 170 11.09 -3.77 16.67
CA TYR A 170 11.47 -3.38 15.30
C TYR A 170 10.95 -1.98 14.95
N ASP A 171 11.61 -1.34 13.98
CA ASP A 171 11.26 0.00 13.50
C ASP A 171 9.96 -0.06 12.69
N VAL A 172 9.84 -1.08 11.84
CA VAL A 172 8.69 -1.32 10.99
C VAL A 172 8.13 -2.71 11.22
N ILE A 173 6.85 -2.79 11.55
CA ILE A 173 6.13 -4.05 11.75
C ILE A 173 5.08 -4.19 10.65
N ILE A 174 5.27 -5.18 9.79
CA ILE A 174 4.40 -5.44 8.65
C ILE A 174 3.52 -6.64 8.97
N ARG A 175 2.21 -6.39 9.10
CA ARG A 175 1.18 -7.41 9.30
C ARG A 175 0.32 -7.55 8.05
N MET A 176 -0.59 -8.50 8.05
CA MET A 176 -1.44 -8.76 6.89
C MET A 176 -2.83 -9.28 7.26
N ASN A 177 -3.77 -9.07 6.35
CA ASN A 177 -5.12 -9.62 6.41
C ASN A 177 -5.82 -9.23 7.73
N ASN A 178 -6.73 -10.09 8.20
CA ASN A 178 -7.45 -9.96 9.45
C ASN A 178 -6.73 -10.61 10.65
N GLY A 179 -5.39 -10.71 10.63
CA GLY A 179 -4.63 -11.22 11.78
C GLY A 179 -4.77 -10.28 12.99
N PRO A 180 -5.50 -10.66 14.05
CA PRO A 180 -5.74 -9.80 15.20
C PRO A 180 -4.50 -9.69 16.07
N VAL A 181 -4.36 -8.55 16.72
CA VAL A 181 -3.36 -8.30 17.77
C VAL A 181 -4.01 -8.47 19.15
N ILE A 182 -5.19 -7.90 19.32
CA ILE A 182 -5.97 -7.95 20.56
C ILE A 182 -6.25 -9.41 20.95
N GLY A 183 -5.88 -9.79 22.17
CA GLY A 183 -5.99 -11.14 22.71
C GLY A 183 -4.79 -12.05 22.37
N TYR A 184 -3.80 -11.56 21.63
CA TYR A 184 -2.62 -12.31 21.19
C TYR A 184 -1.31 -11.53 21.39
N GLU A 185 -1.34 -10.43 22.15
CA GLU A 185 -0.23 -9.47 22.21
C GLU A 185 1.07 -10.06 22.75
N GLU A 186 0.98 -11.04 23.65
CA GLU A 186 2.14 -11.75 24.19
C GLU A 186 2.90 -12.50 23.09
N ASP A 187 2.17 -13.08 22.13
CA ASP A 187 2.75 -13.87 21.05
C ASP A 187 3.13 -13.02 19.84
N VAL A 188 2.29 -12.04 19.47
CA VAL A 188 2.42 -11.33 18.19
C VAL A 188 2.75 -9.85 18.35
N GLY A 189 2.79 -9.30 19.55
CA GLY A 189 3.10 -7.89 19.82
C GLY A 189 1.88 -6.98 19.62
N ARG A 190 2.02 -5.71 19.99
CA ARG A 190 0.95 -4.69 20.00
C ARG A 190 1.00 -3.75 18.81
N ARG A 191 2.19 -3.49 18.29
CA ARG A 191 2.43 -2.44 17.29
C ARG A 191 2.18 -2.95 15.87
N THR A 192 1.74 -2.06 14.99
CA THR A 192 1.63 -2.32 13.55
C THR A 192 1.98 -1.04 12.80
N THR A 193 2.96 -1.10 11.89
CA THR A 193 3.31 0.03 11.03
C THR A 193 2.55 -0.06 9.70
N PHE A 194 2.66 -1.21 9.04
CA PHE A 194 1.95 -1.48 7.80
C PHE A 194 1.06 -2.71 7.96
N ARG A 195 -0.14 -2.66 7.40
CA ARG A 195 -1.02 -3.82 7.27
C ARG A 195 -1.43 -4.01 5.83
N LEU A 196 -0.95 -5.08 5.19
CA LEU A 196 -1.37 -5.40 3.83
C LEU A 196 -2.77 -6.01 3.86
N SER A 197 -3.65 -5.55 2.99
CA SER A 197 -5.06 -5.95 2.97
C SER A 197 -5.65 -5.85 1.57
N TYR A 198 -6.82 -6.47 1.40
CA TYR A 198 -7.66 -6.37 0.22
C TYR A 198 -9.13 -6.43 0.66
N PRO A 199 -10.13 -6.09 -0.19
CA PRO A 199 -11.51 -5.86 0.25
C PRO A 199 -12.13 -7.01 1.05
N GLU A 200 -11.84 -8.26 0.66
CA GLU A 200 -12.33 -9.47 1.34
C GLU A 200 -11.52 -9.86 2.59
N SER A 201 -10.39 -9.17 2.85
CA SER A 201 -9.51 -9.41 3.98
C SER A 201 -8.90 -8.12 4.53
N ILE A 202 -9.76 -7.31 5.13
CA ILE A 202 -9.44 -6.07 5.85
C ILE A 202 -10.34 -5.97 7.08
N PHE A 203 -9.85 -5.36 8.17
CA PHE A 203 -10.70 -5.10 9.33
C PHE A 203 -11.77 -4.05 9.03
N SER A 204 -12.98 -4.30 9.52
CA SER A 204 -14.12 -3.39 9.44
C SER A 204 -14.79 -3.14 10.78
N ASP A 205 -14.36 -3.83 11.84
CA ASP A 205 -14.79 -3.60 13.20
C ASP A 205 -13.91 -2.50 13.83
N PRO A 206 -14.50 -1.41 14.38
CA PRO A 206 -13.76 -0.35 15.05
C PRO A 206 -12.86 -0.81 16.20
N VAL A 207 -13.11 -1.98 16.81
CA VAL A 207 -12.24 -2.53 17.87
C VAL A 207 -10.80 -2.73 17.39
N HIS A 208 -10.61 -2.94 16.09
CA HIS A 208 -9.30 -3.13 15.47
C HIS A 208 -8.68 -1.84 14.93
N TYR A 209 -9.30 -0.67 15.18
CA TYR A 209 -8.75 0.60 14.72
C TYR A 209 -7.46 0.93 15.45
N ASP A 210 -6.40 1.21 14.69
CA ASP A 210 -5.14 1.72 15.18
C ASP A 210 -4.78 3.00 14.38
N PRO A 211 -4.63 4.16 15.05
CA PRO A 211 -4.28 5.41 14.38
C PRO A 211 -2.86 5.41 13.79
N ASN A 212 -1.96 4.53 14.28
CA ASN A 212 -0.57 4.46 13.84
C ASN A 212 -0.37 3.48 12.66
N THR A 213 -1.37 2.65 12.37
CA THR A 213 -1.32 1.71 11.25
C THR A 213 -1.56 2.42 9.92
N THR A 214 -0.68 2.17 8.95
CA THR A 214 -0.92 2.43 7.52
C THR A 214 -1.42 1.15 6.84
N VAL A 215 -2.62 1.20 6.26
CA VAL A 215 -3.18 0.09 5.50
C VAL A 215 -2.71 0.17 4.05
N VAL A 216 -2.10 -0.91 3.58
CA VAL A 216 -1.58 -1.04 2.23
C VAL A 216 -2.50 -1.97 1.45
N LEU A 217 -3.25 -1.42 0.51
CA LEU A 217 -4.17 -2.19 -0.33
C LEU A 217 -3.44 -2.86 -1.48
N ILE A 218 -3.54 -4.19 -1.53
CA ILE A 218 -3.15 -4.98 -2.68
C ILE A 218 -4.36 -5.07 -3.62
N VAL A 219 -4.14 -4.73 -4.89
CA VAL A 219 -5.20 -4.71 -5.89
C VAL A 219 -5.12 -5.97 -6.73
N PHE A 220 -6.09 -6.87 -6.57
CA PHE A 220 -6.14 -8.11 -7.35
C PHE A 220 -7.00 -7.99 -8.60
N LYS A 221 -8.02 -7.14 -8.56
CA LYS A 221 -9.02 -6.98 -9.62
C LYS A 221 -9.58 -5.56 -9.64
N THR A 222 -10.12 -5.13 -10.77
CA THR A 222 -10.72 -3.78 -10.94
C THR A 222 -11.83 -3.50 -9.93
N ARG A 223 -12.55 -4.55 -9.50
CA ARG A 223 -13.59 -4.45 -8.48
C ARG A 223 -13.04 -3.96 -7.12
N ASP A 224 -11.79 -4.21 -6.80
CA ASP A 224 -11.16 -3.76 -5.55
C ASP A 224 -11.00 -2.24 -5.53
N LEU A 225 -10.56 -1.66 -6.65
CA LEU A 225 -10.44 -0.21 -6.84
C LEU A 225 -11.80 0.48 -6.81
N LYS A 226 -12.80 -0.12 -7.49
CA LYS A 226 -14.17 0.39 -7.46
C LYS A 226 -14.75 0.34 -6.03
N TRP A 227 -14.50 -0.73 -5.28
CA TRP A 227 -14.90 -0.83 -3.88
C TRP A 227 -14.26 0.25 -3.02
N LEU A 228 -12.96 0.53 -3.19
CA LEU A 228 -12.28 1.57 -2.43
C LEU A 228 -12.90 2.95 -2.70
N TRP A 229 -13.19 3.25 -3.97
CA TRP A 229 -13.87 4.48 -4.31
C TRP A 229 -15.30 4.54 -3.74
N GLU A 230 -16.07 3.44 -3.83
CA GLU A 230 -17.43 3.34 -3.29
C GLU A 230 -17.44 3.58 -1.76
N ILE A 231 -16.62 2.84 -1.00
CA ILE A 231 -16.61 2.87 0.46
C ILE A 231 -16.14 4.22 1.02
N LEU A 232 -15.12 4.83 0.41
CA LEU A 232 -14.64 6.17 0.83
C LEU A 232 -15.57 7.29 0.38
N SER A 233 -16.47 7.04 -0.57
CA SER A 233 -17.47 8.01 -1.02
C SER A 233 -18.82 7.83 -0.30
N GLY A 234 -18.91 6.95 0.69
CA GLY A 234 -20.17 6.62 1.38
C GLY A 234 -21.22 5.99 0.45
N GLN A 235 -20.80 5.38 -0.66
CA GLN A 235 -21.70 4.74 -1.62
C GLN A 235 -22.07 3.33 -1.16
N LYS A 236 -23.20 2.83 -1.65
CA LYS A 236 -23.61 1.45 -1.41
C LYS A 236 -22.66 0.48 -2.10
N ILE A 237 -22.09 -0.43 -1.32
CA ILE A 237 -21.18 -1.46 -1.82
C ILE A 237 -21.97 -2.69 -2.27
N SER A 238 -21.70 -3.14 -3.50
CA SER A 238 -22.16 -4.44 -3.98
C SER A 238 -21.13 -5.53 -3.67
N ALA A 239 -21.57 -6.63 -3.06
CA ALA A 239 -20.74 -7.81 -2.81
C ALA A 239 -20.54 -8.69 -4.07
N LYS A 240 -21.25 -8.42 -5.17
CA LYS A 240 -21.13 -9.19 -6.42
C LYS A 240 -19.71 -9.05 -7.00
N GLY A 241 -19.10 -10.19 -7.36
CA GLY A 241 -17.76 -10.26 -7.95
C GLY A 241 -16.62 -10.44 -6.93
N PHE A 242 -16.94 -10.53 -5.64
CA PHE A 242 -16.01 -10.93 -4.59
C PHE A 242 -16.23 -12.40 -4.23
N TRP A 243 -15.15 -13.11 -3.90
CA TRP A 243 -15.24 -14.54 -3.51
C TRP A 243 -15.72 -14.71 -2.06
N LYS A 244 -15.61 -13.66 -1.25
CA LYS A 244 -16.15 -13.53 0.11
C LYS A 244 -16.74 -12.13 0.27
N LYS A 245 -17.67 -11.95 1.20
CA LYS A 245 -18.24 -10.64 1.53
C LYS A 245 -17.12 -9.64 1.85
N PRO A 246 -16.98 -8.53 1.08
CA PRO A 246 -15.97 -7.52 1.36
C PRO A 246 -16.36 -6.72 2.61
N ALA A 247 -15.41 -5.97 3.16
CA ALA A 247 -15.70 -4.99 4.19
C ALA A 247 -16.74 -3.97 3.69
N LEU A 248 -17.76 -3.73 4.51
CA LEU A 248 -18.85 -2.79 4.20
C LEU A 248 -18.65 -1.42 4.85
N ASN A 249 -17.79 -1.35 5.86
CA ASN A 249 -17.43 -0.13 6.56
C ASN A 249 -15.90 0.01 6.57
N MET A 250 -15.42 1.23 6.33
CA MET A 250 -14.00 1.55 6.41
C MET A 250 -13.70 2.18 7.77
N ILE A 251 -12.80 1.56 8.53
CA ILE A 251 -12.37 2.09 9.84
C ILE A 251 -11.12 2.98 9.73
N TYR A 252 -10.41 2.93 8.59
CA TYR A 252 -9.18 3.67 8.38
C TYR A 252 -9.44 4.99 7.66
N LYS A 253 -8.74 6.05 8.05
CA LYS A 253 -8.82 7.36 7.39
C LYS A 253 -8.17 7.30 6.00
N SER A 254 -8.61 8.15 5.08
CA SER A 254 -8.00 8.29 3.74
C SER A 254 -6.51 8.65 3.77
N SER A 255 -6.01 9.23 4.87
CA SER A 255 -4.59 9.50 5.11
C SER A 255 -3.79 8.25 5.55
N GLN A 256 -4.45 7.22 6.09
CA GLN A 256 -3.85 5.96 6.51
C GLN A 256 -3.82 4.89 5.40
N ILE A 257 -4.45 5.14 4.25
CA ILE A 257 -4.58 4.15 3.18
C ILE A 257 -3.56 4.42 2.08
N ARG A 258 -2.91 3.36 1.58
CA ARG A 258 -2.02 3.36 0.42
C ARG A 258 -2.47 2.30 -0.57
N ILE A 259 -2.18 2.51 -1.86
CA ILE A 259 -2.32 1.48 -2.88
C ILE A 259 -0.91 1.01 -3.24
N LEU A 260 -0.67 -0.29 -3.09
CA LEU A 260 0.60 -0.92 -3.48
C LEU A 260 0.78 -0.84 -5.00
N ASP A 261 1.99 -0.50 -5.45
CA ASP A 261 2.37 -0.61 -6.86
C ASP A 261 2.30 -2.09 -7.29
N PRO A 262 1.49 -2.45 -8.31
CA PRO A 262 1.42 -3.81 -8.86
C PRO A 262 2.78 -4.40 -9.28
N SER A 263 3.81 -3.58 -9.51
CA SER A 263 5.18 -4.05 -9.77
C SER A 263 5.73 -4.93 -8.64
N ILE A 264 5.39 -4.63 -7.38
CA ILE A 264 5.75 -5.45 -6.20
C ILE A 264 5.14 -6.84 -6.30
N THR A 265 3.83 -6.92 -6.59
CA THR A 265 3.13 -8.20 -6.78
C THR A 265 3.68 -8.98 -7.97
N ARG A 266 3.98 -8.29 -9.08
CA ARG A 266 4.56 -8.89 -10.28
C ARG A 266 5.94 -9.48 -10.02
N LYS A 267 6.82 -8.74 -9.34
CA LYS A 267 8.16 -9.19 -8.96
C LYS A 267 8.09 -10.47 -8.12
N THR A 268 7.22 -10.45 -7.10
CA THR A 268 6.95 -11.63 -6.28
C THR A 268 6.54 -12.85 -7.13
N ALA A 269 5.61 -12.67 -8.08
CA ALA A 269 5.09 -13.77 -8.88
C ALA A 269 6.10 -14.30 -9.91
N TYR A 270 6.72 -13.43 -10.69
CA TYR A 270 7.50 -13.84 -11.87
C TYR A 270 8.99 -13.98 -11.58
N GLU A 271 9.57 -13.07 -10.79
CA GLU A 271 10.99 -13.08 -10.51
C GLU A 271 11.34 -14.03 -9.37
N TRP A 272 10.50 -14.13 -8.35
CA TRP A 272 10.82 -14.91 -7.14
C TRP A 272 10.19 -16.30 -7.12
N LEU A 273 8.92 -16.40 -7.51
CA LEU A 273 8.20 -17.67 -7.55
C LEU A 273 8.19 -18.34 -8.92
N HIS A 274 8.68 -17.65 -9.95
CA HIS A 274 8.73 -18.14 -11.33
C HIS A 274 7.38 -18.69 -11.84
N PHE A 275 6.29 -18.04 -11.45
CA PHE A 275 4.97 -18.42 -11.94
C PHE A 275 4.85 -18.18 -13.44
N PRO A 276 4.13 -19.05 -14.17
CA PRO A 276 3.92 -18.85 -15.59
C PRO A 276 3.08 -17.60 -15.83
N THR A 277 3.38 -16.89 -16.91
CA THR A 277 2.61 -15.70 -17.35
C THR A 277 1.29 -16.06 -18.02
N ARG A 278 1.11 -17.33 -18.39
CA ARG A 278 -0.12 -17.89 -18.95
C ARG A 278 -0.41 -19.22 -18.28
N PHE A 279 -1.61 -19.34 -17.72
CA PHE A 279 -2.11 -20.57 -17.16
C PHE A 279 -2.99 -21.31 -18.17
N PRO A 280 -2.98 -22.65 -18.19
CA PRO A 280 -3.94 -23.43 -18.97
C PRO A 280 -5.38 -23.05 -18.62
N LYS A 281 -6.30 -23.04 -19.61
CA LYS A 281 -7.70 -22.63 -19.39
C LYS A 281 -8.44 -23.41 -18.29
N LYS A 282 -7.99 -24.63 -17.99
CA LYS A 282 -8.58 -25.52 -16.98
C LYS A 282 -8.00 -25.34 -15.58
N GLU A 283 -6.91 -24.59 -15.45
CA GLU A 283 -6.24 -24.34 -14.18
C GLU A 283 -6.53 -22.92 -13.69
N LYS A 284 -6.70 -22.78 -12.38
CA LYS A 284 -6.80 -21.46 -11.77
C LYS A 284 -5.43 -20.79 -11.78
N PRO A 285 -5.33 -19.53 -12.23
CA PRO A 285 -4.11 -18.76 -12.10
C PRO A 285 -3.62 -18.74 -10.65
N LYS A 286 -2.34 -19.04 -10.48
CA LYS A 286 -1.68 -18.96 -9.17
C LYS A 286 -1.21 -17.54 -8.92
N HIS A 287 -1.45 -17.04 -7.71
CA HIS A 287 -1.00 -15.74 -7.26
C HIS A 287 -0.16 -15.89 -5.99
N PRO A 288 0.84 -15.03 -5.73
CA PRO A 288 1.56 -15.06 -4.48
C PRO A 288 0.63 -14.78 -3.30
N THR A 289 0.89 -15.41 -2.15
CA THR A 289 0.19 -15.03 -0.91
C THR A 289 0.50 -13.58 -0.51
N THR A 290 -0.42 -12.98 0.26
CA THR A 290 -0.19 -11.67 0.89
C THR A 290 1.09 -11.65 1.72
N GLY A 291 1.47 -12.78 2.33
CA GLY A 291 2.70 -12.92 3.10
C GLY A 291 3.96 -12.72 2.27
N LEU A 292 4.06 -13.37 1.11
CA LEU A 292 5.20 -13.13 0.23
C LEU A 292 5.21 -11.73 -0.35
N ILE A 293 4.06 -11.17 -0.73
CA ILE A 293 3.98 -9.77 -1.19
C ILE A 293 4.44 -8.81 -0.09
N ALA A 294 4.15 -9.10 1.18
CA ALA A 294 4.62 -8.32 2.33
C ALA A 294 6.14 -8.42 2.52
N ILE A 295 6.73 -9.59 2.30
CA ILE A 295 8.20 -9.76 2.29
C ILE A 295 8.81 -8.96 1.14
N THR A 296 8.18 -8.94 -0.04
CA THR A 296 8.61 -8.12 -1.16
C THR A 296 8.60 -6.64 -0.84
N LEU A 297 7.51 -6.16 -0.24
CA LEU A 297 7.44 -4.80 0.27
C LEU A 297 8.58 -4.50 1.26
N ALA A 298 8.82 -5.42 2.21
CA ALA A 298 9.88 -5.26 3.20
C ALA A 298 11.26 -5.09 2.55
N PHE A 299 11.61 -5.94 1.57
CA PHE A 299 12.90 -5.82 0.88
C PHE A 299 13.08 -4.48 0.16
N HIS A 300 12.00 -3.82 -0.26
CA HIS A 300 12.10 -2.51 -0.91
C HIS A 300 12.19 -1.32 0.04
N ILE A 301 11.81 -1.48 1.32
CA ILE A 301 11.74 -0.37 2.28
C ILE A 301 12.64 -0.53 3.52
N CYS A 302 13.29 -1.67 3.66
CA CYS A 302 14.06 -2.09 4.84
C CYS A 302 15.49 -2.48 4.48
N HIS A 303 16.35 -2.52 5.50
CA HIS A 303 17.76 -2.92 5.37
C HIS A 303 18.03 -4.26 6.06
N GLU A 304 17.24 -4.57 7.08
CA GLU A 304 17.21 -5.85 7.78
C GLU A 304 15.76 -6.33 7.83
N VAL A 305 15.52 -7.61 7.49
CA VAL A 305 14.16 -8.17 7.45
C VAL A 305 14.13 -9.50 8.20
N HIS A 306 13.30 -9.54 9.23
CA HIS A 306 13.03 -10.72 10.03
C HIS A 306 11.60 -11.20 9.77
N LEU A 307 11.38 -12.51 9.90
CA LEU A 307 10.09 -13.16 9.64
C LEU A 307 9.59 -13.83 10.92
N ALA A 308 8.29 -13.76 11.16
CA ALA A 308 7.61 -14.51 12.22
C ALA A 308 6.30 -15.09 11.68
N GLY A 309 5.99 -16.36 11.94
CA GLY A 309 4.69 -16.94 11.61
C GLY A 309 4.50 -17.40 10.16
N PHE A 310 5.59 -17.80 9.49
CA PHE A 310 5.59 -18.24 8.08
C PHE A 310 5.73 -19.76 7.89
N LYS A 311 5.81 -20.52 8.98
CA LYS A 311 5.90 -21.98 8.96
C LYS A 311 4.52 -22.62 9.11
N TYR A 312 4.25 -23.61 8.26
CA TYR A 312 3.03 -24.42 8.30
C TYR A 312 3.38 -25.91 8.49
N ASP A 313 2.48 -26.64 9.12
CA ASP A 313 2.56 -28.10 9.24
C ASP A 313 1.68 -28.75 8.16
N PHE A 314 2.31 -29.28 7.11
CA PHE A 314 1.60 -29.98 6.04
C PHE A 314 1.35 -31.46 6.35
N THR A 315 1.86 -31.97 7.47
CA THR A 315 1.70 -33.37 7.86
C THR A 315 0.40 -33.60 8.64
N ASP A 316 0.00 -32.63 9.46
CA ASP A 316 -1.26 -32.66 10.20
C ASP A 316 -2.29 -31.69 9.61
N ARG A 317 -3.32 -32.24 8.97
CA ARG A 317 -4.44 -31.47 8.39
C ARG A 317 -5.30 -30.75 9.44
N ASN A 318 -5.29 -31.22 10.68
CA ASN A 318 -6.04 -30.65 11.79
C ASN A 318 -5.24 -29.59 12.54
N SER A 319 -3.94 -29.45 12.24
CA SER A 319 -3.12 -28.39 12.82
C SER A 319 -3.70 -27.01 12.49
N SER A 320 -3.51 -26.09 13.43
CA SER A 320 -4.04 -24.73 13.32
C SER A 320 -3.37 -24.01 12.16
N LEU A 321 -4.17 -23.55 11.19
CA LEU A 321 -3.68 -22.75 10.08
C LEU A 321 -3.20 -21.39 10.59
N HIS A 322 -4.01 -20.77 11.45
CA HIS A 322 -3.75 -19.44 11.98
C HIS A 322 -3.43 -19.46 13.48
N TYR A 323 -2.72 -18.45 13.98
CA TYR A 323 -2.52 -18.30 15.42
C TYR A 323 -3.79 -17.90 16.18
N TYR A 324 -4.83 -17.52 15.45
CA TYR A 324 -6.15 -17.15 15.95
C TYR A 324 -7.23 -18.01 15.28
N GLY A 325 -8.44 -18.01 15.86
CA GLY A 325 -9.56 -18.77 15.31
C GLY A 325 -9.31 -20.28 15.22
N ASN A 326 -10.14 -20.95 14.41
CA ASN A 326 -10.24 -22.42 14.37
C ASN A 326 -10.00 -22.98 12.96
N ASP A 327 -9.49 -22.17 12.02
CA ASP A 327 -9.15 -22.65 10.68
C ASP A 327 -7.99 -23.64 10.75
N THR A 328 -8.08 -24.71 9.97
CA THR A 328 -7.08 -25.79 9.96
C THR A 328 -6.37 -25.86 8.62
N MET A 329 -5.20 -26.50 8.60
CA MET A 329 -4.40 -26.70 7.39
C MET A 329 -5.17 -27.38 6.25
N SER A 330 -6.20 -28.16 6.56
CA SER A 330 -7.12 -28.73 5.56
C SER A 330 -7.70 -27.69 4.58
N GLN A 331 -8.05 -26.49 5.05
CA GLN A 331 -8.60 -25.42 4.21
C GLN A 331 -7.54 -24.85 3.26
N MET A 332 -6.30 -24.69 3.74
CA MET A 332 -5.18 -24.22 2.91
C MET A 332 -4.80 -25.24 1.84
N MET A 333 -4.81 -26.53 2.18
CA MET A 333 -4.49 -27.60 1.21
C MET A 333 -5.52 -27.74 0.09
N GLN A 334 -6.77 -27.35 0.34
CA GLN A 334 -7.83 -27.30 -0.67
C GLN A 334 -7.78 -26.01 -1.52
N ASN A 335 -6.96 -25.02 -1.14
CA ASN A 335 -6.90 -23.75 -1.84
C ASN A 335 -6.05 -23.84 -3.11
N GLU A 336 -6.73 -23.78 -4.26
CA GLU A 336 -6.11 -23.87 -5.57
C GLU A 336 -5.52 -22.54 -6.10
N TYR A 337 -5.61 -21.42 -5.39
CA TYR A 337 -5.13 -20.12 -5.87
C TYR A 337 -3.67 -19.82 -5.54
N HIS A 338 -3.07 -20.57 -4.62
CA HIS A 338 -1.67 -20.42 -4.22
C HIS A 338 -0.88 -21.69 -4.55
N ASN A 339 0.43 -21.53 -4.72
CA ASN A 339 1.36 -22.64 -4.83
C ASN A 339 2.23 -22.66 -3.58
N ILE A 340 1.66 -23.13 -2.47
CA ILE A 340 2.26 -23.05 -1.15
C ILE A 340 3.61 -23.80 -1.10
N ASP A 341 3.76 -24.89 -1.86
CA ASP A 341 5.03 -25.61 -1.96
C ASP A 341 6.14 -24.74 -2.56
N ALA A 342 5.84 -23.99 -3.63
CA ALA A 342 6.80 -23.05 -4.22
C ALA A 342 7.15 -21.93 -3.23
N GLU A 343 6.15 -21.41 -2.50
CA GLU A 343 6.38 -20.36 -1.50
C GLU A 343 7.25 -20.84 -0.33
N GLN A 344 7.01 -22.05 0.18
CA GLN A 344 7.81 -22.63 1.26
C GLN A 344 9.24 -22.94 0.83
N LYS A 345 9.43 -23.42 -0.41
CA LYS A 345 10.78 -23.58 -1.00
C LYS A 345 11.51 -22.25 -1.11
N PHE A 346 10.83 -21.19 -1.54
CA PHE A 346 11.40 -19.85 -1.62
C PHE A 346 11.77 -19.31 -0.23
N LEU A 347 10.87 -19.39 0.75
CA LEU A 347 11.13 -18.99 2.13
C LEU A 347 12.33 -19.73 2.73
N LYS A 348 12.41 -21.05 2.51
CA LYS A 348 13.58 -21.84 2.94
C LYS A 348 14.87 -21.32 2.32
N ASN A 349 14.87 -20.98 1.03
CA ASN A 349 16.03 -20.43 0.33
C ASN A 349 16.48 -19.09 0.95
N LEU A 350 15.53 -18.20 1.29
CA LEU A 350 15.84 -16.94 1.96
C LEU A 350 16.55 -17.15 3.30
N ILE A 351 16.06 -18.11 4.09
CA ILE A 351 16.62 -18.44 5.41
C ILE A 351 18.00 -19.10 5.26
N ASP A 352 18.13 -20.12 4.40
CA ASP A 352 19.38 -20.85 4.19
C ASP A 352 20.52 -19.93 3.70
N LYS A 353 20.19 -18.89 2.93
CA LYS A 353 21.15 -17.87 2.45
C LYS A 353 21.39 -16.72 3.42
N ASN A 354 20.78 -16.74 4.61
CA ASN A 354 20.83 -15.65 5.59
C ASN A 354 20.36 -14.29 5.03
N PHE A 355 19.44 -14.31 4.06
CA PHE A 355 18.81 -13.09 3.56
C PHE A 355 17.81 -12.53 4.56
N VAL A 356 17.21 -13.40 5.38
CA VAL A 356 16.28 -13.04 6.45
C VAL A 356 16.56 -13.89 7.69
N VAL A 357 16.15 -13.39 8.85
CA VAL A 357 16.15 -14.17 10.10
C VAL A 357 14.73 -14.63 10.40
N ASN A 358 14.51 -15.93 10.59
CA ASN A 358 13.23 -16.46 11.05
C ASN A 358 13.20 -16.52 12.59
N LEU A 359 12.19 -15.92 13.20
CA LEU A 359 12.00 -15.85 14.65
C LEU A 359 11.18 -17.04 15.22
N THR A 360 10.61 -17.91 14.37
CA THR A 360 9.65 -18.96 14.77
C THR A 360 10.11 -20.39 14.61
#